data_AF-A0ABD7KZR0-F1
#
_entry.id   AF-A0ABD7KZR0-F1
#
_cell.length_a   1.000
_cell.length_b   1.000
_cell.length_c   1.000
_cell.angle_alpha   90.00
_cell.angle_beta   90.00
_cell.angle_gamma   90.00
#
_symmetry.space_group_name_H-M   'P 1'
#
loop_
_entity.id
_entity.type
_entity.pdbx_description
1 polymer ?
#
loop_
_entity_poly.entity_id
_entity_poly.type
_entity_poly.pdbx_seq_one_letter_code
_entity_poly.pdbx_strand_id
1 'polypeptide(L)'
;MLKDLVEKWLPEASVKYKYGSPAVNLGLIITVFVKNGHTPEVRRKMVECVDRYYGEFKPYLRKTLPVKKWTRITENNYARQKQAILNSTPEEIFDWVLSSATESYLAPAYEILIMGKRIFHNENDRSVIKLAFPLSLLKEPDGKERYENWLLWLCDTFEVESGCAELSFVLPYAFEQMFPYEYALAQRFSGVMVDSLGTPAGKRSKASKVPAGKPFWARHGWKSSEGKTPSRGVW
;
A
#
# COMPACT_ATOMS: atom_id res chain seq x y z
N MET A 1 -19.38 -17.59 5.56
CA MET A 1 -19.39 -17.32 4.11
C MET A 1 -18.14 -16.56 3.62
N LEU A 2 -17.85 -15.32 4.07
CA LEU A 2 -16.62 -14.62 3.67
C LEU A 2 -15.34 -15.22 4.32
N LYS A 3 -15.44 -15.66 5.58
CA LYS A 3 -14.35 -16.37 6.30
C LYS A 3 -13.91 -17.66 5.59
N ASP A 4 -14.86 -18.46 5.14
CA ASP A 4 -14.61 -19.76 4.48
C ASP A 4 -13.99 -19.59 3.08
N LEU A 5 -14.34 -18.50 2.38
CA LEU A 5 -13.77 -18.18 1.07
C LEU A 5 -12.31 -17.72 1.21
N VAL A 6 -12.04 -16.83 2.17
CA VAL A 6 -10.69 -16.30 2.43
C VAL A 6 -9.73 -17.41 2.85
N GLU A 7 -10.13 -18.31 3.75
CA GLU A 7 -9.27 -19.40 4.21
C GLU A 7 -8.98 -20.45 3.13
N LYS A 8 -9.94 -20.69 2.23
CA LYS A 8 -9.75 -21.57 1.07
C LYS A 8 -8.82 -20.96 0.02
N TRP A 9 -8.82 -19.64 -0.14
CA TRP A 9 -8.07 -18.94 -1.19
C TRP A 9 -6.66 -18.54 -0.76
N LEU A 10 -6.45 -18.29 0.54
CA LEU A 10 -5.18 -17.85 1.14
C LEU A 10 -3.95 -18.69 0.73
N PRO A 11 -4.00 -20.03 0.75
CA PRO A 11 -2.87 -20.85 0.32
C PRO A 11 -2.55 -20.69 -1.18
N GLU A 12 -3.55 -20.45 -2.02
CA GLU A 12 -3.40 -20.32 -3.48
C GLU A 12 -3.12 -18.89 -3.95
N ALA A 13 -3.51 -17.89 -3.15
CA ALA A 13 -3.32 -16.46 -3.37
C ALA A 13 -2.03 -15.92 -2.70
N SER A 14 -1.09 -16.80 -2.36
CA SER A 14 0.23 -16.44 -1.86
C SER A 14 1.30 -17.15 -2.69
N VAL A 15 2.42 -16.47 -2.91
CA VAL A 15 3.60 -17.06 -3.55
C VAL A 15 4.67 -17.17 -2.48
N LYS A 16 5.26 -18.35 -2.36
CA LYS A 16 6.36 -18.62 -1.42
C LYS A 16 7.61 -18.98 -2.21
N TYR A 17 8.76 -18.54 -1.72
CA TYR A 17 10.06 -19.02 -2.19
C TYR A 17 10.27 -20.50 -1.81
N LYS A 18 11.33 -21.13 -2.35
CA LYS A 18 11.67 -22.56 -2.20
C LYS A 18 11.65 -23.09 -0.76
N TYR A 19 11.86 -22.22 0.24
CA TYR A 19 11.90 -22.57 1.66
C TYR A 19 10.66 -22.11 2.45
N GLY A 20 9.57 -21.76 1.77
CA GLY A 20 8.31 -21.35 2.39
C GLY A 20 8.22 -19.87 2.79
N SER A 21 9.30 -19.10 2.63
CA SER A 21 9.30 -17.65 2.89
C SER A 21 8.36 -16.90 1.94
N PRO A 22 7.64 -15.88 2.42
CA PRO A 22 6.64 -15.19 1.61
C PRO A 22 7.28 -14.29 0.55
N ALA A 23 6.96 -14.57 -0.72
CA ALA A 23 7.32 -13.75 -1.87
C ALA A 23 6.19 -12.76 -2.23
N VAL A 24 4.93 -13.19 -2.13
CA VAL A 24 3.73 -12.37 -2.31
C VAL A 24 2.68 -12.84 -1.31
N ASN A 25 2.06 -11.92 -0.58
CA ASN A 25 1.00 -12.22 0.38
C ASN A 25 -0.31 -11.52 0.02
N LEU A 26 -1.43 -12.11 0.38
CA LEU A 26 -2.72 -11.42 0.38
C LEU A 26 -2.82 -10.58 1.66
N GLY A 27 -3.11 -9.29 1.52
CA GLY A 27 -3.25 -8.35 2.64
C GLY A 27 -4.19 -7.20 2.33
N LEU A 28 -4.32 -6.30 3.30
CA LEU A 28 -5.08 -5.07 3.14
C LEU A 28 -4.11 -3.94 2.86
N ILE A 29 -4.38 -3.13 1.85
CA ILE A 29 -3.58 -1.96 1.52
C ILE A 29 -4.46 -0.72 1.60
N ILE A 30 -3.89 0.38 2.11
CA ILE A 30 -4.42 1.73 1.92
C ILE A 30 -3.34 2.53 1.22
N THR A 31 -3.63 3.10 0.05
CA THR A 31 -2.74 4.02 -0.66
C THR A 31 -3.48 5.32 -0.87
N VAL A 32 -2.90 6.44 -0.43
CA VAL A 32 -3.45 7.78 -0.67
C VAL A 32 -2.41 8.68 -1.32
N PHE A 33 -2.87 9.45 -2.30
CA PHE A 33 -2.11 10.48 -3.01
C PHE A 33 -2.49 11.84 -2.44
N VAL A 34 -1.50 12.52 -1.88
CA VAL A 34 -1.67 13.72 -1.07
C VAL A 34 -1.11 14.94 -1.80
N LYS A 35 -1.89 16.03 -1.81
CA LYS A 35 -1.45 17.33 -2.32
C LYS A 35 -0.50 18.02 -1.35
N ASN A 36 0.27 18.97 -1.87
CA ASN A 36 1.10 19.86 -1.05
C ASN A 36 2.12 19.16 -0.14
N GLY A 37 2.51 17.91 -0.44
CA GLY A 37 3.47 17.15 0.39
C GLY A 37 4.91 17.70 0.44
N HIS A 38 5.21 18.72 -0.37
CA HIS A 38 6.43 19.50 -0.26
C HIS A 38 6.40 20.51 0.90
N THR A 39 5.22 20.88 1.40
CA THR A 39 5.07 21.88 2.45
C THR A 39 5.55 21.35 3.81
N PRO A 40 6.16 22.18 4.67
CA PRO A 40 6.56 21.78 6.02
C PRO A 40 5.40 21.23 6.86
N GLU A 41 4.19 21.78 6.70
CA GLU A 41 2.97 21.36 7.38
C GLU A 41 2.59 19.92 7.03
N VAL A 42 2.55 19.59 5.74
CA VAL A 42 2.20 18.24 5.30
C VAL A 42 3.31 17.25 5.65
N ARG A 43 4.59 17.65 5.60
CA ARG A 43 5.71 16.80 6.05
C ARG A 43 5.63 16.44 7.52
N ARG A 44 5.27 17.41 8.39
CA ARG A 44 4.98 17.14 9.81
C ARG A 44 3.89 16.09 9.98
N LYS A 45 2.76 16.25 9.27
CA LYS A 45 1.65 15.28 9.29
C LYS A 45 2.07 13.89 8.76
N MET A 46 2.89 13.83 7.71
CA MET A 46 3.41 12.55 7.19
C MET A 46 4.31 11.85 8.22
N VAL A 47 5.14 12.60 8.96
CA VAL A 47 5.91 12.07 10.09
C VAL A 47 4.99 11.61 11.23
N GLU A 48 3.94 12.36 11.55
CA GLU A 48 2.93 11.96 12.55
C GLU A 48 2.19 10.67 12.14
N CYS A 49 1.93 10.48 10.84
CA CYS A 49 1.38 9.23 10.30
C CYS A 49 2.32 8.05 10.57
N VAL A 50 3.64 8.24 10.40
CA VAL A 50 4.64 7.22 10.73
C VAL A 50 4.73 6.98 12.23
N ASP A 51 4.70 8.03 13.06
CA ASP A 51 4.70 7.89 14.52
C ASP A 51 3.47 7.13 15.03
N ARG A 52 2.29 7.43 14.50
CA ARG A 52 1.06 6.70 14.82
C ARG A 52 1.19 5.23 14.44
N TYR A 53 1.68 4.95 13.23
CA TYR A 53 1.80 3.58 12.72
C TYR A 53 2.85 2.80 13.52
N TYR A 54 3.98 3.43 13.82
CA TYR A 54 5.02 2.84 14.64
C TYR A 54 4.52 2.57 16.07
N GLY A 55 3.83 3.53 16.70
CA GLY A 55 3.27 3.35 18.04
C GLY A 55 2.34 2.14 18.15
N GLU A 56 1.55 1.92 17.11
CA GLU A 56 0.57 0.83 17.07
C GLU A 56 1.18 -0.53 16.67
N PHE A 57 2.14 -0.56 15.73
CA PHE A 57 2.64 -1.80 15.13
C PHE A 57 4.13 -2.12 15.42
N LYS A 58 4.81 -1.34 16.28
CA LYS A 58 6.23 -1.53 16.65
C LYS A 58 6.62 -2.99 16.94
N PRO A 59 5.82 -3.81 17.66
CA PRO A 59 6.17 -5.22 17.92
C PRO A 59 6.34 -6.08 16.66
N TYR A 60 5.75 -5.69 15.53
CA TYR A 60 5.82 -6.42 14.25
C TYR A 60 6.89 -5.86 13.30
N LEU A 61 7.27 -4.60 13.48
CA LEU A 61 8.22 -3.91 12.61
C LEU A 61 9.67 -4.36 12.90
N ARG A 62 10.46 -4.48 11.84
CA ARG A 62 11.82 -5.04 11.91
C ARG A 62 12.84 -4.15 11.23
N LYS A 63 12.53 -3.73 10.00
CA LYS A 63 13.48 -3.07 9.10
C LYS A 63 12.94 -1.73 8.60
N THR A 64 13.87 -0.85 8.30
CA THR A 64 13.66 0.46 7.67
C THR A 64 14.71 0.64 6.59
N LEU A 65 14.50 1.60 5.69
CA LEU A 65 15.42 1.93 4.61
C LEU A 65 15.95 3.38 4.71
N PRO A 66 16.64 3.77 5.80
CA PRO A 66 17.32 5.06 5.84
C PRO A 66 18.44 5.05 4.80
N VAL A 67 18.44 6.02 3.89
CA VAL A 67 19.52 6.20 2.89
C VAL A 67 19.74 4.93 2.04
N LYS A 68 18.66 4.29 1.59
CA LYS A 68 18.68 3.11 0.68
C LYS A 68 19.35 1.85 1.22
N LYS A 69 19.57 1.72 2.54
CA LYS A 69 20.09 0.49 3.15
C LYS A 69 19.04 -0.18 4.04
N TRP A 70 18.72 -1.45 3.77
CA TRP A 70 17.76 -2.24 4.54
C TRP A 70 18.34 -2.60 5.92
N THR A 71 17.98 -1.82 6.95
CA THR A 71 18.61 -1.88 8.27
C THR A 71 17.59 -2.08 9.38
N ARG A 72 18.02 -2.62 10.52
CA ARG A 72 17.15 -2.81 11.69
C ARG A 72 16.67 -1.45 12.20
N ILE A 73 15.41 -1.35 12.61
CA ILE A 73 14.90 -0.14 13.26
C ILE A 73 15.57 0.01 14.64
N THR A 74 16.14 1.19 14.88
CA THR A 74 16.70 1.59 16.18
C THR A 74 16.15 2.98 16.53
N GLU A 75 16.14 3.33 17.81
CA GLU A 75 15.66 4.66 18.23
C GLU A 75 16.46 5.78 17.57
N ASN A 76 17.78 5.59 17.41
CA ASN A 76 18.66 6.54 16.76
C ASN A 76 18.32 6.71 15.26
N ASN A 77 18.22 5.62 14.48
CA ASN A 77 17.95 5.77 13.05
C ASN A 77 16.52 6.28 12.78
N TYR A 78 15.56 5.92 13.64
CA TYR A 78 14.19 6.41 13.59
C TYR A 78 14.15 7.92 13.84
N ALA A 79 14.73 8.38 14.95
CA ALA A 79 14.79 9.80 15.29
C ALA A 79 15.53 10.62 14.23
N ARG A 80 16.65 10.10 13.71
CA ARG A 80 17.40 10.77 12.64
C ARG A 80 16.59 10.90 11.35
N GLN A 81 15.87 9.85 10.93
CA GLN A 81 15.05 9.91 9.72
C GLN A 81 13.88 10.89 9.88
N LYS A 82 13.23 10.89 11.04
CA LYS A 82 12.22 11.89 11.41
C LYS A 82 12.76 13.30 11.27
N GLN A 83 13.90 13.61 11.89
CA GLN A 83 14.50 14.95 11.79
C GLN A 83 14.94 15.32 10.37
N ALA A 84 15.44 14.35 9.59
CA ALA A 84 15.80 14.59 8.19
C ALA A 84 14.61 15.06 7.35
N ILE A 85 13.43 14.46 7.52
CA ILE A 85 12.20 14.85 6.80
C ILE A 85 11.66 16.19 7.29
N LEU A 86 11.75 16.46 8.60
CA LEU A 86 11.28 17.72 9.17
C LEU A 86 12.15 18.91 8.75
N ASN A 87 13.45 18.69 8.58
CA ASN A 87 14.41 19.71 8.19
C ASN A 87 14.60 19.82 6.66
N SER A 88 13.99 18.93 5.86
CA SER A 88 14.16 18.98 4.42
C SER A 88 13.39 20.14 3.80
N THR A 89 13.95 20.69 2.73
CA THR A 89 13.44 21.82 1.95
C THR A 89 12.34 21.38 0.95
N PRO A 90 11.43 22.26 0.53
CA PRO A 90 10.38 21.93 -0.44
C PRO A 90 10.88 21.34 -1.77
N GLU A 91 12.13 21.59 -2.13
CA GLU A 91 12.79 21.11 -3.35
C GLU A 91 13.28 19.66 -3.23
N GLU A 92 13.45 19.16 -2.01
CA GLU A 92 13.93 17.81 -1.75
C GLU A 92 12.80 16.79 -1.82
N ILE A 93 13.11 15.60 -2.33
CA ILE A 93 12.27 14.41 -2.19
C ILE A 93 12.71 13.65 -0.94
N PHE A 94 11.77 12.93 -0.32
CA PHE A 94 12.11 11.99 0.73
C PHE A 94 11.25 10.73 0.59
N ASP A 95 11.76 9.64 1.12
CA ASP A 95 11.03 8.42 1.36
C ASP A 95 11.33 7.89 2.76
N TRP A 96 10.37 7.18 3.34
CA TRP A 96 10.58 6.46 4.58
C TRP A 96 9.66 5.25 4.64
N VAL A 97 10.29 4.09 4.82
CA VAL A 97 9.59 2.81 4.99
C VAL A 97 9.87 2.22 6.37
N LEU A 98 8.84 1.69 7.02
CA LEU A 98 8.97 0.77 8.15
C LEU A 98 8.28 -0.54 7.77
N SER A 99 8.99 -1.65 7.86
CA SER A 99 8.54 -2.94 7.33
C SER A 99 8.73 -4.05 8.36
N SER A 100 7.80 -4.99 8.39
CA SER A 100 7.93 -6.24 9.16
C SER A 100 8.86 -7.24 8.49
N ALA A 101 9.18 -7.07 7.20
CA ALA A 101 10.03 -7.98 6.46
C ALA A 101 11.49 -7.89 6.93
N THR A 102 12.15 -9.03 7.10
CA THR A 102 13.57 -9.09 7.51
C THR A 102 14.52 -8.79 6.34
N GLU A 103 14.07 -9.05 5.12
CA GLU A 103 14.81 -8.86 3.88
C GLU A 103 13.96 -8.08 2.88
N SER A 104 14.58 -7.27 2.01
CA SER A 104 13.87 -6.40 1.06
C SER A 104 13.11 -7.16 -0.03
N TYR A 105 13.44 -8.43 -0.26
CA TYR A 105 12.78 -9.31 -1.22
C TYR A 105 11.70 -10.20 -0.59
N LEU A 106 11.38 -10.01 0.70
CA LEU A 106 10.26 -10.69 1.35
C LEU A 106 9.06 -9.76 1.47
N ALA A 107 7.86 -10.29 1.21
CA ALA A 107 6.62 -9.54 1.37
C ALA A 107 6.34 -9.29 2.87
N PRO A 108 6.14 -8.03 3.30
CA PRO A 108 5.78 -7.73 4.68
C PRO A 108 4.35 -8.16 5.01
N ALA A 109 4.09 -8.36 6.31
CA ALA A 109 2.74 -8.42 6.86
C ALA A 109 2.26 -7.02 7.25
N TYR A 110 3.16 -6.21 7.82
CA TYR A 110 2.92 -4.81 8.18
C TYR A 110 3.95 -3.93 7.49
N GLU A 111 3.49 -2.87 6.82
CA GLU A 111 4.37 -1.88 6.23
C GLU A 111 3.72 -0.50 6.20
N ILE A 112 4.53 0.54 6.42
CA ILE A 112 4.18 1.92 6.04
C ILE A 112 5.28 2.44 5.13
N LEU A 113 4.87 3.11 4.05
CA LEU A 113 5.72 3.87 3.16
C LEU A 113 5.14 5.29 3.05
N ILE A 114 5.98 6.29 3.30
CA ILE A 114 5.70 7.68 2.91
C ILE A 114 6.71 8.13 1.87
N MET A 115 6.25 8.90 0.89
CA MET A 115 7.10 9.51 -0.14
C MET A 115 6.65 10.95 -0.41
N GLY A 116 7.52 11.90 -0.10
CA GLY A 116 7.30 13.31 -0.43
C GLY A 116 7.86 13.66 -1.81
N LYS A 117 7.06 14.40 -2.58
CA LYS A 117 7.50 15.00 -3.86
C LYS A 117 7.99 16.43 -3.63
N ARG A 118 8.83 16.91 -4.56
CA ARG A 118 9.34 18.28 -4.59
C ARG A 118 8.29 19.26 -5.12
N ILE A 119 8.43 20.54 -4.80
CA ILE A 119 7.55 21.63 -5.27
C ILE A 119 7.53 21.78 -6.81
N PHE A 120 8.64 21.44 -7.48
CA PHE A 120 8.78 21.51 -8.93
C PHE A 120 8.46 20.18 -9.61
N HIS A 121 7.18 19.94 -9.91
CA HIS A 121 6.73 19.27 -11.13
C HIS A 121 5.23 19.54 -11.32
N ASN A 122 4.80 19.41 -12.57
CA ASN A 122 3.42 19.45 -13.08
C ASN A 122 2.33 19.06 -12.06
N GLU A 123 1.09 19.47 -12.33
CA GLU A 123 -0.09 19.15 -11.51
C GLU A 123 -0.33 17.65 -11.26
N ASN A 124 0.54 16.72 -11.69
CA ASN A 124 0.34 15.27 -11.62
C ASN A 124 1.23 14.53 -10.60
N ASP A 125 2.30 15.16 -10.07
CA ASP A 125 3.15 14.48 -9.07
C ASP A 125 2.59 14.67 -7.65
N ARG A 126 2.00 13.62 -7.08
CA ARG A 126 1.49 13.60 -5.70
C ARG A 126 2.43 12.89 -4.75
N SER A 127 2.46 13.37 -3.51
CA SER A 127 3.11 12.63 -2.41
C SER A 127 2.26 11.41 -2.06
N VAL A 128 2.87 10.35 -1.59
CA VAL A 128 2.20 9.07 -1.36
C VAL A 128 2.32 8.67 0.09
N ILE A 129 1.23 8.16 0.66
CA ILE A 129 1.23 7.38 1.89
C ILE A 129 0.62 6.03 1.56
N LYS A 130 1.34 4.97 1.89
CA LYS A 130 0.90 3.59 1.71
C LYS A 130 1.03 2.83 3.01
N LEU A 131 -0.04 2.15 3.40
CA LEU A 131 -0.12 1.27 4.56
C LEU A 131 -0.45 -0.14 4.08
N ALA A 132 0.20 -1.15 4.65
CA ALA A 132 -0.11 -2.55 4.43
C ALA A 132 -0.34 -3.25 5.77
N PHE A 133 -1.41 -4.03 5.84
CA PHE A 133 -1.80 -4.82 7.01
C PHE A 133 -2.02 -6.28 6.61
N PRO A 134 -1.81 -7.23 7.53
CA PRO A 134 -2.10 -8.62 7.24
C PRO A 134 -3.60 -8.84 7.17
N LEU A 135 -4.04 -9.77 6.32
CA LEU A 135 -5.46 -10.12 6.24
C LEU A 135 -6.02 -10.66 7.57
N SER A 136 -5.15 -11.20 8.44
CA SER A 136 -5.54 -11.63 9.80
C SER A 136 -6.05 -10.49 10.67
N LEU A 137 -5.75 -9.22 10.35
CA LEU A 137 -6.30 -8.06 11.04
C LEU A 137 -7.83 -8.13 11.07
N LEU A 138 -8.50 -8.49 9.97
CA LEU A 138 -9.97 -8.61 9.93
C LEU A 138 -10.54 -9.75 10.80
N LYS A 139 -9.69 -10.61 11.38
CA LYS A 139 -10.10 -11.66 12.31
C LYS A 139 -10.04 -11.19 13.77
N GLU A 140 -9.36 -10.08 14.04
CA GLU A 140 -9.30 -9.47 15.37
C GLU A 140 -10.68 -8.85 15.72
N PRO A 141 -11.07 -8.82 17.01
CA PRO A 141 -12.40 -8.34 17.42
C PRO A 141 -12.73 -6.92 16.93
N ASP A 142 -11.74 -6.04 16.88
CA ASP A 142 -11.81 -4.63 16.47
C ASP A 142 -11.11 -4.37 15.12
N GLY A 143 -10.54 -5.39 14.48
CA GLY A 143 -9.61 -5.17 13.38
C GLY A 143 -10.22 -4.55 12.11
N LYS A 144 -11.52 -4.78 11.87
CA LYS A 144 -12.26 -4.08 10.80
C LYS A 144 -12.37 -2.58 11.11
N GLU A 145 -12.86 -2.24 12.30
CA GLU A 145 -13.02 -0.85 12.75
C GLU A 145 -11.67 -0.14 12.76
N ARG A 146 -10.62 -0.81 13.21
CA ARG A 146 -9.25 -0.32 13.22
C ARG A 146 -8.73 0.00 11.82
N TYR A 147 -8.98 -0.85 10.83
CA TYR A 147 -8.63 -0.57 9.43
C TYR A 147 -9.42 0.64 8.88
N GLU A 148 -10.72 0.71 9.16
CA GLU A 148 -11.57 1.85 8.76
C GLU A 148 -11.12 3.16 9.42
N ASN A 149 -10.73 3.13 10.70
CA ASN A 149 -10.21 4.27 11.44
C ASN A 149 -8.88 4.79 10.89
N TRP A 150 -8.04 3.92 10.32
CA TRP A 150 -6.84 4.33 9.60
C TRP A 150 -7.17 5.09 8.32
N LEU A 151 -8.14 4.59 7.55
CA LEU A 151 -8.61 5.24 6.32
C LEU A 151 -9.22 6.61 6.62
N LEU A 152 -10.16 6.68 7.56
CA LEU A 152 -10.81 7.93 7.96
C LEU A 152 -9.80 8.96 8.44
N TRP A 153 -8.87 8.56 9.30
CA TRP A 153 -7.85 9.49 9.78
C TRP A 153 -6.94 10.03 8.67
N LEU A 154 -6.57 9.20 7.68
CA LEU A 154 -5.81 9.69 6.52
C LEU A 154 -6.60 10.71 5.73
N CYS A 155 -7.89 10.46 5.48
CA CYS A 155 -8.77 11.38 4.77
C CYS A 155 -9.01 12.69 5.53
N ASP A 156 -9.10 12.65 6.86
CA ASP A 156 -9.31 13.84 7.68
C ASP A 156 -8.02 14.66 7.88
N THR A 157 -6.86 13.99 7.88
CA THR A 157 -5.57 14.63 8.17
C THR A 157 -4.96 15.29 6.93
N PHE A 158 -5.16 14.70 5.76
CA PHE A 158 -4.51 15.11 4.52
C PHE A 158 -5.52 15.59 3.46
N GLU A 159 -5.08 16.51 2.60
CA GLU A 159 -5.81 16.80 1.36
C GLU A 159 -5.55 15.66 0.36
N VAL A 160 -6.31 14.58 0.52
CA VAL A 160 -6.25 13.39 -0.35
C VAL A 160 -6.93 13.71 -1.67
N GLU A 161 -6.20 13.52 -2.78
CA GLU A 161 -6.73 13.71 -4.12
C GLU A 161 -7.30 12.42 -4.71
N SER A 162 -6.61 11.31 -4.48
CA SER A 162 -7.00 9.99 -4.97
C SER A 162 -6.39 8.92 -4.08
N GLY A 163 -6.86 7.68 -4.19
CA GLY A 163 -6.34 6.56 -3.43
C GLY A 163 -7.21 5.32 -3.54
N CYS A 164 -6.78 4.26 -2.88
CA CYS A 164 -7.51 3.01 -2.76
C CYS A 164 -7.37 2.43 -1.33
N ALA A 165 -8.38 1.69 -0.91
CA ALA A 165 -8.40 0.93 0.34
C ALA A 165 -9.01 -0.45 0.02
N GLU A 166 -8.17 -1.49 -0.05
CA GLU A 166 -8.56 -2.72 -0.72
C GLU A 166 -7.78 -3.96 -0.26
N LEU A 167 -8.32 -5.11 -0.65
CA LEU A 167 -7.64 -6.40 -0.60
C LEU A 167 -6.68 -6.49 -1.81
N SER A 168 -5.39 -6.63 -1.54
CA SER A 168 -4.35 -6.58 -2.57
C SER A 168 -3.20 -7.55 -2.29
N PHE A 169 -2.38 -7.79 -3.31
CA PHE A 169 -1.13 -8.52 -3.16
C PHE A 169 -0.08 -7.59 -2.55
N VAL A 170 0.30 -7.86 -1.31
CA VAL A 170 1.41 -7.19 -0.64
C VAL A 170 2.71 -7.72 -1.23
N LEU A 171 3.44 -6.84 -1.91
CA LEU A 171 4.71 -7.14 -2.56
C LEU A 171 5.90 -6.83 -1.63
N PRO A 172 7.07 -7.45 -1.86
CA PRO A 172 8.31 -7.03 -1.22
C PRO A 172 8.70 -5.60 -1.59
N TYR A 173 9.59 -4.97 -0.81
CA TYR A 173 10.15 -3.68 -1.19
C TYR A 173 10.87 -3.74 -2.56
N ALA A 174 11.59 -4.83 -2.85
CA ALA A 174 12.20 -5.11 -4.16
C ALA A 174 11.18 -5.77 -5.13
N PHE A 175 10.03 -5.10 -5.31
CA PHE A 175 8.86 -5.65 -6.02
C PHE A 175 9.08 -5.84 -7.53
N GLU A 176 10.07 -5.21 -8.15
CA GLU A 176 10.25 -5.22 -9.61
C GLU A 176 10.44 -6.63 -10.16
N GLN A 177 11.01 -7.52 -9.34
CA GLN A 177 11.21 -8.93 -9.68
C GLN A 177 9.89 -9.73 -9.60
N MET A 178 8.88 -9.21 -8.91
CA MET A 178 7.62 -9.88 -8.62
C MET A 178 6.50 -9.53 -9.61
N PHE A 179 6.70 -8.55 -10.51
CA PHE A 179 5.71 -8.15 -11.52
C PHE A 179 5.10 -9.31 -12.32
N PRO A 180 5.88 -10.28 -12.85
CA PRO A 180 5.29 -11.39 -13.60
C PRO A 180 4.38 -12.28 -12.74
N TYR A 181 4.72 -12.42 -11.45
CA TYR A 181 3.97 -13.24 -10.50
C TYR A 181 2.67 -12.55 -10.08
N GLU A 182 2.72 -11.25 -9.78
CA GLU A 182 1.51 -10.48 -9.46
C GLU A 182 0.55 -10.45 -10.66
N TYR A 183 1.06 -10.29 -11.88
CA TYR A 183 0.23 -10.35 -13.09
C TYR A 183 -0.47 -11.72 -13.22
N ALA A 184 0.28 -12.82 -13.06
CA ALA A 184 -0.29 -14.17 -13.12
C ALA A 184 -1.33 -14.42 -12.03
N LEU A 185 -1.11 -13.89 -10.82
CA LEU A 185 -2.08 -13.95 -9.73
C LEU A 185 -3.33 -13.13 -10.03
N ALA A 186 -3.20 -11.90 -10.52
CA ALA A 186 -4.32 -11.03 -10.86
C ALA A 186 -5.21 -11.63 -11.96
N GLN A 187 -4.64 -12.39 -12.90
CA GLN A 187 -5.42 -13.14 -13.90
C GLN A 187 -6.30 -14.23 -13.27
N ARG A 188 -5.83 -14.86 -12.19
CA ARG A 188 -6.55 -15.93 -11.47
C ARG A 188 -7.52 -15.37 -10.44
N PHE A 189 -7.17 -14.25 -9.81
CA PHE A 189 -7.88 -13.63 -8.70
C PHE A 189 -8.38 -12.24 -9.10
N SER A 190 -9.35 -12.19 -10.03
CA SER A 190 -9.86 -10.92 -10.60
C SER A 190 -10.54 -9.96 -9.61
N GLY A 191 -10.70 -10.35 -8.34
CA GLY A 191 -11.21 -9.50 -7.26
C GLY A 191 -10.12 -8.92 -6.34
N VAL A 192 -8.85 -9.25 -6.60
CA VAL A 192 -7.67 -8.74 -5.87
C VAL A 192 -6.97 -7.72 -6.76
N MET A 193 -6.65 -6.56 -6.21
CA MET A 193 -6.03 -5.47 -6.96
C MET A 193 -4.52 -5.67 -7.12
N VAL A 194 -3.96 -5.01 -8.14
CA VAL A 194 -2.52 -5.03 -8.47
C VAL A 194 -1.88 -3.79 -7.85
N ASP A 195 -0.95 -3.99 -6.93
CA ASP A 195 -0.28 -2.98 -6.11
C ASP A 195 0.94 -2.35 -6.81
N SER A 196 1.59 -3.09 -7.72
CA SER A 196 2.80 -2.69 -8.46
C SER A 196 2.73 -1.36 -9.22
N LEU A 197 1.53 -0.83 -9.47
CA LEU A 197 1.29 0.36 -10.28
C LEU A 197 0.96 1.60 -9.44
N GLY A 198 0.95 1.49 -8.10
CA GLY A 198 0.56 2.57 -7.18
C GLY A 198 1.60 3.65 -6.90
N THR A 199 2.76 3.67 -7.58
CA THR A 199 3.72 4.78 -7.46
C THR A 199 3.56 5.76 -8.64
N PRO A 200 3.53 7.09 -8.41
CA PRO A 200 3.36 8.11 -9.47
C PRO A 200 4.46 8.08 -10.54
N ALA A 201 5.55 7.35 -10.29
CA ALA A 201 6.54 7.01 -11.31
C ALA A 201 6.02 5.92 -12.28
N GLY A 202 4.74 5.98 -12.64
CA GLY A 202 4.20 5.37 -13.84
C GLY A 202 4.79 6.07 -15.07
N LYS A 203 6.06 5.79 -15.39
CA LYS A 203 6.44 5.83 -16.80
C LYS A 203 5.49 4.84 -17.47
N ARG A 204 4.57 5.37 -18.30
CA ARG A 204 3.70 4.61 -19.20
C ARG A 204 4.54 3.54 -19.92
N SER A 205 4.70 2.37 -19.32
CA SER A 205 4.80 1.16 -20.09
C SER A 205 3.41 1.02 -20.69
N LYS A 206 3.36 0.87 -22.01
CA LYS A 206 2.12 0.59 -22.73
C LYS A 206 1.60 -0.73 -22.18
N ALA A 207 0.83 -0.69 -21.10
CA ALA A 207 0.13 -1.84 -20.59
C ALA A 207 -0.78 -2.28 -21.73
N SER A 208 -0.46 -3.45 -22.26
CA SER A 208 -1.31 -4.23 -23.14
C SER A 208 -2.73 -4.14 -22.59
N LYS A 209 -3.65 -3.70 -23.44
CA LYS A 209 -5.09 -3.73 -23.16
C LYS A 209 -5.45 -5.16 -22.75
N VAL A 210 -5.59 -5.40 -21.46
CA VAL A 210 -6.24 -6.60 -20.96
C VAL A 210 -7.72 -6.40 -21.29
N PRO A 211 -8.36 -7.23 -22.12
CA PRO A 211 -9.78 -7.10 -22.37
C PRO A 211 -10.50 -7.25 -21.02
N ALA A 212 -11.31 -6.25 -20.67
CA ALA A 212 -12.12 -6.27 -19.47
C ALA A 212 -13.05 -7.50 -19.48
N GLY A 213 -12.60 -8.58 -18.84
CA GLY A 213 -13.46 -9.71 -18.54
C GLY A 213 -14.60 -9.24 -17.63
N LYS A 214 -15.78 -9.84 -17.78
CA LYS A 214 -16.96 -9.46 -17.00
C LYS A 214 -16.61 -9.37 -15.50
N PRO A 215 -17.00 -8.29 -14.79
CA PRO A 215 -16.79 -8.15 -13.35
C PRO A 215 -17.28 -9.40 -12.61
N PHE A 216 -16.58 -9.81 -11.56
CA PHE A 216 -16.87 -11.03 -10.79
C PHE A 216 -18.34 -11.11 -10.36
N TRP A 217 -18.95 -9.98 -9.96
CA TRP A 217 -20.36 -9.84 -9.59
C TRP A 217 -21.33 -10.26 -10.71
N ALA A 218 -20.97 -9.99 -11.97
CA ALA A 218 -21.79 -10.32 -13.13
C ALA A 218 -21.70 -11.79 -13.56
N ARG A 219 -20.71 -12.55 -13.08
CA ARG A 219 -20.56 -13.99 -13.40
C ARG A 219 -21.38 -14.90 -12.49
N HIS A 220 -21.78 -14.40 -11.32
CA HIS A 220 -22.49 -15.19 -10.30
C HIS A 220 -23.91 -14.69 -10.00
N GLY A 221 -24.49 -13.89 -10.91
CA GLY A 221 -25.91 -13.51 -10.87
C GLY A 221 -26.30 -12.54 -9.75
N TRP A 222 -25.33 -11.85 -9.13
CA TRP A 222 -25.61 -10.85 -8.10
C TRP A 222 -26.02 -9.53 -8.76
N LYS A 223 -27.24 -9.06 -8.46
CA LYS A 223 -27.71 -7.73 -8.86
C LYS A 223 -27.34 -6.71 -7.78
N SER A 224 -26.80 -5.57 -8.22
CA SER A 224 -26.71 -4.34 -7.41
C SER A 224 -28.08 -4.01 -6.80
N SER A 225 -28.09 -3.59 -5.53
CA SER A 225 -29.30 -3.08 -4.84
C SER A 225 -29.82 -1.77 -5.42
N GLU A 226 -29.08 -1.15 -6.33
CA GLU A 226 -29.50 0.03 -7.08
C GLU A 226 -29.48 -0.29 -8.57
N GLY A 227 -30.66 -0.43 -9.17
CA GLY A 227 -30.87 -0.77 -10.58
C GLY A 227 -30.48 0.32 -11.56
N LYS A 228 -29.25 0.83 -11.51
CA LYS A 228 -28.70 1.75 -12.51
C LYS A 228 -27.30 1.30 -12.94
N THR A 229 -27.16 0.97 -14.22
CA THR A 229 -25.89 0.84 -14.93
C THR A 229 -25.19 2.20 -14.97
N PRO A 230 -23.97 2.35 -14.42
CA PRO A 230 -23.16 3.54 -14.69
C PRO A 230 -22.69 3.48 -16.14
N SER A 231 -23.10 4.47 -16.92
CA SER A 231 -22.63 4.71 -18.29
C SER A 231 -21.11 4.88 -18.30
N ARG A 232 -20.48 4.34 -19.35
CA ARG A 232 -19.06 4.46 -19.66
C ARG A 232 -18.60 5.92 -19.57
N GLY A 233 -17.94 6.26 -18.47
CA GLY A 233 -17.16 7.47 -18.29
C GLY A 233 -15.70 7.08 -18.19
N VAL A 234 -14.93 7.66 -19.09
CA VAL A 234 -13.46 7.63 -19.17
C VAL A 234 -12.86 7.98 -17.80
N TRP A 235 -11.91 7.18 -17.34
CA TRP A 235 -10.82 7.57 -16.45
C TRP A 235 -9.56 6.84 -16.91
#